data_AF-V5I7F9-F1
#
_entry.id   AF-V5I7F9-F1
#
_cell.length_a   1.000
_cell.length_b   1.000
_cell.length_c   1.000
_cell.angle_alpha   90.00
_cell.angle_beta   90.00
_cell.angle_gamma   90.00
#
_symmetry.space_group_name_H-M   'P 1'
#
loop_
_entity.id
_entity.type
_entity.pdbx_description
1 polymer ?
#
loop_
_entity_poly.entity_id
_entity_poly.type
_entity_poly.pdbx_seq_one_letter_code
_entity_poly.pdbx_strand_id
1 'polypeptide(L)'
;MKDMFTTENVRLINMNGEKHGTITPRINDKENFEVTTLRIDVVTDGRHAEVQFTTDWMLDAHRRDLTINSMFLGIDGSVYDYFFGYDDLRNRRIVFVGDPVTRIQEDYLRILRYFRFYGRMAKGANNHDEATLKAIRENASGLECVSGERIWTELKKILEGNYAGDLMLTIVESGITPYIGLPKDIKTDELMRV
;
A
#
# COMPACT_ATOMS: atom_id res chain seq x y z
N MET A 1 -4.85 -22.92 -11.73
CA MET A 1 -4.08 -21.92 -12.50
C MET A 1 -2.77 -22.48 -13.03
N LYS A 2 -1.94 -23.14 -12.21
CA LYS A 2 -0.67 -23.76 -12.66
C LYS A 2 -0.86 -24.73 -13.82
N ASP A 3 -1.82 -25.65 -13.68
CA ASP A 3 -2.11 -26.66 -14.71
C ASP A 3 -2.41 -26.02 -16.07
N MET A 4 -3.18 -24.93 -16.09
CA MET A 4 -3.49 -24.17 -17.32
C MET A 4 -2.21 -23.71 -18.04
N PHE A 5 -1.28 -23.08 -17.32
CA PHE A 5 -0.03 -22.61 -17.93
C PHE A 5 0.89 -23.76 -18.33
N THR A 6 0.95 -24.83 -17.53
CA THR A 6 1.75 -26.02 -17.84
C THR A 6 1.23 -26.74 -19.10
N THR A 7 -0.09 -26.89 -19.26
CA THR A 7 -0.70 -27.48 -20.46
C THR A 7 -0.38 -26.68 -21.72
N GLU A 8 -0.33 -25.35 -21.62
CA GLU A 8 0.01 -24.46 -22.73
C GLU A 8 1.54 -24.29 -22.94
N ASN A 9 2.37 -25.10 -22.27
CA ASN A 9 3.84 -25.02 -22.30
C ASN A 9 4.39 -23.63 -21.93
N VAL A 10 3.68 -22.88 -21.08
CA VAL A 10 4.11 -21.58 -20.57
C VAL A 10 4.98 -21.79 -19.33
N ARG A 11 6.20 -21.24 -19.37
CA ARG A 11 7.14 -21.31 -18.25
C ARG A 11 6.65 -20.47 -17.07
N LEU A 12 6.63 -21.06 -15.88
CA LEU A 12 6.45 -20.33 -14.62
C LEU A 12 7.82 -20.01 -14.00
N ILE A 13 7.95 -18.80 -13.46
CA ILE A 13 9.13 -18.34 -12.72
C ILE A 13 8.71 -17.85 -11.31
N ASN A 14 9.68 -17.68 -10.42
CA ASN A 14 9.49 -17.12 -9.07
C ASN A 14 8.30 -17.72 -8.28
N MET A 15 8.52 -18.88 -7.66
CA MET A 15 7.46 -19.63 -6.96
C MET A 15 7.22 -19.15 -5.52
N ASN A 16 7.92 -18.11 -5.05
CA ASN A 16 7.83 -17.65 -3.66
C ASN A 16 6.45 -17.09 -3.30
N GLY A 17 5.70 -16.57 -4.27
CA GLY A 17 4.34 -16.06 -4.10
C GLY A 17 3.24 -17.12 -4.12
N GLU A 18 3.56 -18.39 -4.43
CA GLU A 18 2.55 -19.43 -4.67
C GLU A 18 1.66 -19.67 -3.44
N LYS A 19 2.24 -19.64 -2.24
CA LYS A 19 1.50 -19.80 -0.97
C LYS A 19 0.42 -18.74 -0.76
N HIS A 20 0.54 -17.58 -1.40
CA HIS A 20 -0.43 -16.49 -1.32
C HIS A 20 -1.26 -16.33 -2.62
N GLY A 21 -1.21 -17.32 -3.51
CA GLY A 21 -2.00 -17.38 -4.73
C GLY A 21 -1.40 -16.64 -5.92
N THR A 22 -0.14 -16.20 -5.84
CA THR A 22 0.57 -15.53 -6.94
C THR A 22 1.43 -16.53 -7.71
N ILE A 23 1.29 -16.53 -9.03
CA ILE A 23 2.23 -17.20 -9.95
C ILE A 23 2.73 -16.22 -10.99
N THR A 24 3.93 -16.47 -11.52
CA THR A 24 4.54 -15.58 -12.51
C THR A 24 4.81 -16.33 -13.82
N PRO A 25 3.83 -16.44 -14.73
CA PRO A 25 4.06 -16.91 -16.09
C PRO A 25 4.99 -15.96 -16.87
N ARG A 26 5.88 -16.55 -17.65
CA ARG A 26 6.74 -15.85 -18.62
C ARG A 26 6.23 -16.14 -20.03
N ILE A 27 5.60 -15.14 -20.65
CA ILE A 27 4.99 -15.26 -21.97
C ILE A 27 6.04 -14.97 -23.05
N ASN A 28 6.07 -15.82 -24.09
CA ASN A 28 7.01 -15.76 -25.22
C ASN A 28 8.49 -15.69 -24.80
N ASP A 29 8.83 -16.27 -23.63
CA ASP A 29 10.16 -16.19 -22.99
C ASP A 29 10.73 -14.76 -22.90
N LYS A 30 9.86 -13.74 -22.88
CA LYS A 30 10.25 -12.33 -22.92
C LYS A 30 9.76 -11.54 -21.71
N GLU A 31 8.48 -11.68 -21.39
CA GLU A 31 7.81 -10.82 -20.42
C GLU A 31 7.20 -11.63 -19.28
N ASN A 32 7.32 -11.09 -18.07
CA ASN A 32 6.82 -11.71 -16.85
C ASN A 32 5.52 -11.03 -16.45
N PHE A 33 4.49 -11.83 -16.15
CA PHE A 33 3.22 -11.34 -15.63
C PHE A 33 3.01 -11.91 -14.24
N GLU A 34 2.72 -11.07 -13.25
CA GLU A 34 2.32 -11.55 -11.93
C GLU A 34 0.81 -11.70 -11.88
N VAL A 35 0.33 -12.94 -11.77
CA VAL A 35 -1.10 -13.26 -11.70
C VAL A 35 -1.41 -13.75 -10.30
N THR A 36 -2.27 -13.03 -9.59
CA THR A 36 -2.64 -13.35 -8.21
C THR A 36 -4.12 -13.70 -8.14
N THR A 37 -4.43 -14.86 -7.57
CA THR A 37 -5.82 -15.27 -7.30
C THR A 37 -6.46 -14.31 -6.29
N LEU A 38 -7.70 -13.90 -6.54
CA LEU A 38 -8.47 -13.08 -5.60
C LEU A 38 -8.55 -13.79 -4.26
N ARG A 39 -8.41 -13.01 -3.18
CA ARG A 39 -8.35 -13.59 -1.83
C ARG A 39 -8.91 -12.66 -0.77
N ILE A 40 -9.14 -13.23 0.38
CA ILE A 40 -9.47 -12.59 1.64
C ILE A 40 -8.34 -12.94 2.61
N ASP A 41 -7.83 -11.95 3.34
CA ASP A 41 -6.83 -12.18 4.38
C ASP A 41 -7.61 -12.43 5.70
N VAL A 42 -7.54 -13.66 6.24
CA VAL A 42 -8.29 -14.08 7.45
C VAL A 42 -7.57 -13.63 8.72
N VAL A 43 -6.26 -13.75 8.72
CA VAL A 43 -5.35 -13.23 9.74
C VAL A 43 -4.16 -12.63 9.02
N THR A 44 -3.77 -11.41 9.36
CA THR A 44 -2.59 -10.77 8.77
C THR A 44 -1.90 -9.79 9.71
N ASP A 45 -0.58 -9.72 9.58
CA ASP A 45 0.29 -8.66 10.13
C ASP A 45 0.95 -7.81 9.02
N GLY A 46 0.45 -7.96 7.79
CA GLY A 46 0.95 -7.32 6.58
C GLY A 46 2.08 -8.07 5.88
N ARG A 47 2.90 -8.84 6.60
CA ARG A 47 3.97 -9.67 6.01
C ARG A 47 3.52 -11.11 5.83
N HIS A 48 2.83 -11.64 6.83
CA HIS A 48 2.26 -12.97 6.85
C HIS A 48 0.74 -12.83 6.80
N ALA A 49 0.12 -13.64 5.95
CA ALA A 49 -1.32 -13.69 5.85
C ALA A 49 -1.75 -15.14 5.67
N GLU A 50 -2.73 -15.55 6.48
CA GLU A 50 -3.55 -16.72 6.18
C GLU A 50 -4.63 -16.27 5.21
N VAL A 51 -4.66 -16.87 4.01
CA VAL A 51 -5.51 -16.39 2.91
C VAL A 51 -6.56 -17.41 2.54
N GLN A 52 -7.76 -16.94 2.25
CA GLN A 52 -8.83 -17.71 1.64
C GLN A 52 -9.07 -17.19 0.22
N PHE A 53 -8.97 -18.06 -0.78
CA PHE A 53 -9.28 -17.66 -2.15
C PHE A 53 -10.77 -17.45 -2.35
N THR A 54 -11.11 -16.48 -3.20
CA THR A 54 -12.47 -16.12 -3.55
C THR A 54 -12.59 -15.88 -5.05
N THR A 55 -13.81 -15.80 -5.55
CA THR A 55 -14.14 -15.30 -6.90
C THR A 55 -14.88 -13.96 -6.84
N ASP A 56 -15.07 -13.42 -5.64
CA ASP A 56 -15.72 -12.14 -5.40
C ASP A 56 -14.70 -11.01 -5.43
N TRP A 57 -14.82 -10.15 -6.43
CA TRP A 57 -13.94 -8.99 -6.64
C TRP A 57 -14.10 -7.91 -5.57
N MET A 58 -15.31 -7.73 -5.02
CA MET A 58 -15.55 -6.75 -3.97
C MET A 58 -14.82 -7.15 -2.69
N LEU A 59 -14.79 -8.45 -2.37
CA LEU A 59 -14.05 -8.98 -1.21
C LEU A 59 -12.53 -8.79 -1.36
N ASP A 60 -11.97 -9.04 -2.56
CA ASP A 60 -10.54 -8.76 -2.81
C ASP A 60 -10.22 -7.26 -2.79
N ALA A 61 -11.12 -6.41 -3.28
CA ALA A 61 -10.95 -4.96 -3.20
C ALA A 61 -10.97 -4.48 -1.73
N HIS A 62 -11.81 -5.09 -0.88
CA HIS A 62 -12.00 -4.66 0.50
C HIS A 62 -10.76 -4.84 1.39
N ARG A 63 -9.95 -5.87 1.13
CA ARG A 63 -8.69 -6.12 1.87
C ARG A 63 -7.54 -5.19 1.47
N ARG A 64 -7.72 -4.35 0.45
CA ARG A 64 -6.68 -3.42 -0.03
C ARG A 64 -6.59 -2.21 0.88
N ASP A 65 -5.48 -1.48 0.75
CA ASP A 65 -5.17 -0.38 1.64
C ASP A 65 -6.00 0.87 1.35
N LEU A 66 -5.90 1.39 0.12
CA LEU A 66 -6.45 2.68 -0.27
C LEU A 66 -7.49 2.52 -1.37
N THR A 67 -8.51 3.37 -1.37
CA THR A 67 -9.61 3.36 -2.36
C THR A 67 -9.07 3.42 -3.79
N ILE A 68 -8.11 4.32 -4.03
CA ILE A 68 -7.42 4.49 -5.32
C ILE A 68 -6.63 3.25 -5.80
N ASN A 69 -6.27 2.33 -4.89
CA ASN A 69 -5.55 1.09 -5.19
C ASN A 69 -6.47 -0.14 -5.18
N SER A 70 -7.78 0.06 -4.97
CA SER A 70 -8.78 -0.98 -4.81
C SER A 70 -9.64 -1.24 -6.06
N MET A 71 -9.35 -0.53 -7.15
CA MET A 71 -10.06 -0.68 -8.42
C MET A 71 -9.44 -1.77 -9.31
N PHE A 72 -10.25 -2.32 -10.22
CA PHE A 72 -9.81 -3.21 -11.28
C PHE A 72 -10.15 -2.65 -12.65
N LEU A 73 -9.35 -3.02 -13.65
CA LEU A 73 -9.54 -2.62 -15.04
C LEU A 73 -9.69 -3.88 -15.90
N GLY A 74 -10.85 -4.01 -16.57
CA GLY A 74 -11.09 -5.02 -17.59
C GLY A 74 -10.28 -4.75 -18.85
N ILE A 75 -9.99 -5.79 -19.62
CA ILE A 75 -9.24 -5.68 -20.88
C ILE A 75 -10.02 -4.85 -21.92
N ASP A 76 -11.35 -4.79 -21.78
CA ASP A 76 -12.27 -3.95 -22.55
C ASP A 76 -12.26 -2.48 -22.12
N GLY A 77 -11.51 -2.12 -21.07
CA GLY A 77 -11.46 -0.78 -20.50
C GLY A 77 -12.50 -0.50 -19.41
N SER A 78 -13.33 -1.49 -19.05
CA SER A 78 -14.32 -1.34 -17.99
C SER A 78 -13.63 -1.17 -16.62
N VAL A 79 -14.03 -0.16 -15.84
CA VAL A 79 -13.50 0.09 -14.49
C VAL A 79 -14.47 -0.48 -13.45
N TYR A 80 -13.95 -1.36 -12.60
CA TYR A 80 -14.68 -1.92 -11.46
C TYR A 80 -14.19 -1.23 -10.19
N ASP A 81 -15.04 -0.38 -9.63
CA ASP A 81 -14.78 0.41 -8.42
C ASP A 81 -15.87 0.17 -7.38
N TYR A 82 -15.48 -0.42 -6.26
CA TYR A 82 -16.38 -0.79 -5.17
C TYR A 82 -16.32 0.21 -3.99
N PHE A 83 -15.34 1.11 -3.98
CA PHE A 83 -15.02 1.96 -2.83
C PHE A 83 -14.72 3.41 -3.22
N PHE A 84 -15.32 3.90 -4.31
CA PHE A 84 -15.20 5.28 -4.79
C PHE A 84 -13.76 5.72 -5.11
N GLY A 85 -12.90 4.75 -5.45
CA GLY A 85 -11.51 5.00 -5.82
C GLY A 85 -11.35 5.93 -7.03
N TYR A 86 -12.30 5.92 -7.97
CA TYR A 86 -12.27 6.81 -9.13
C TYR A 86 -12.53 8.26 -8.72
N ASP A 87 -13.52 8.49 -7.85
CA ASP A 87 -13.84 9.82 -7.32
C ASP A 87 -12.72 10.35 -6.42
N ASP A 88 -12.14 9.51 -5.57
CA ASP A 88 -10.98 9.87 -4.76
C ASP A 88 -9.76 10.20 -5.63
N LEU A 89 -9.51 9.42 -6.69
CA LEU A 89 -8.46 9.71 -7.67
C LEU A 89 -8.69 11.05 -8.35
N ARG A 90 -9.91 11.34 -8.81
CA ARG A 90 -10.27 12.60 -9.48
C ARG A 90 -10.13 13.80 -8.53
N ASN A 91 -10.52 13.63 -7.27
CA ASN A 91 -10.43 14.65 -6.24
C ASN A 91 -9.04 14.73 -5.58
N ARG A 92 -8.14 13.80 -5.94
CA ARG A 92 -6.79 13.64 -5.39
C ARG A 92 -6.77 13.45 -3.87
N ARG A 93 -7.69 12.63 -3.37
CA ARG A 93 -7.78 12.23 -1.96
C ARG A 93 -7.11 10.88 -1.76
N ILE A 94 -6.45 10.71 -0.62
CA ILE A 94 -5.87 9.45 -0.18
C ILE A 94 -6.71 8.94 0.98
N VAL A 95 -7.55 7.95 0.70
CA VAL A 95 -8.56 7.43 1.63
C VAL A 95 -8.35 5.93 1.79
N PHE A 96 -8.44 5.44 3.02
CA PHE A 96 -8.40 4.01 3.31
C PHE A 96 -9.69 3.32 2.88
N VAL A 97 -9.60 2.06 2.46
CA VAL A 97 -10.80 1.25 2.25
C VAL A 97 -11.42 0.88 3.60
N GLY A 98 -12.61 1.40 3.89
CA GLY A 98 -13.28 1.18 5.18
C GLY A 98 -12.65 2.01 6.29
N ASP A 99 -12.51 1.42 7.48
CA ASP A 99 -12.00 2.11 8.67
C ASP A 99 -10.45 2.22 8.67
N PRO A 100 -9.87 3.43 8.72
CA PRO A 100 -8.41 3.62 8.71
C PRO A 100 -7.68 2.90 9.82
N VAL A 101 -8.23 2.86 11.04
CA VAL A 101 -7.58 2.21 12.20
C VAL A 101 -7.45 0.70 11.94
N THR A 102 -8.54 0.06 11.53
CA THR A 102 -8.56 -1.36 11.16
C THR A 102 -7.56 -1.64 10.04
N ARG A 103 -7.52 -0.79 9.00
CA ARG A 103 -6.57 -0.95 7.88
C ARG A 103 -5.12 -0.78 8.32
N ILE A 104 -4.82 0.16 9.21
CA ILE A 104 -3.46 0.32 9.72
C ILE A 104 -3.06 -0.88 10.58
N GLN A 105 -3.94 -1.40 11.43
CA GLN A 105 -3.63 -2.51 12.34
C GLN A 105 -3.37 -3.85 11.62
N GLU A 106 -3.96 -4.05 10.43
CA GLU A 106 -3.65 -5.20 9.58
C GLU A 106 -2.24 -5.17 8.98
N ASP A 107 -1.70 -3.98 8.70
CA ASP A 107 -0.32 -3.80 8.22
C ASP A 107 0.13 -2.37 8.52
N TYR A 108 0.90 -2.19 9.60
CA TYR A 108 1.34 -0.85 10.01
C TYR A 108 2.19 -0.15 8.95
N LEU A 109 2.78 -0.87 7.98
CA LEU A 109 3.46 -0.25 6.84
C LEU A 109 2.52 0.64 6.01
N ARG A 110 1.21 0.44 6.09
CA ARG A 110 0.19 1.28 5.44
C ARG A 110 0.25 2.74 5.89
N ILE A 111 0.78 3.04 7.08
CA ILE A 111 1.09 4.42 7.51
C ILE A 111 2.05 5.09 6.53
N LEU A 112 3.17 4.44 6.21
CA LEU A 112 4.15 5.00 5.27
C LEU A 112 3.62 5.02 3.84
N ARG A 113 2.82 4.00 3.47
CA ARG A 113 2.17 3.98 2.14
C ARG A 113 1.21 5.14 1.96
N TYR A 114 0.47 5.55 2.99
CA TYR A 114 -0.36 6.76 2.96
C TYR A 114 0.47 7.97 2.56
N PHE A 115 1.58 8.25 3.26
CA PHE A 115 2.45 9.38 2.94
C PHE A 115 3.05 9.28 1.53
N ARG A 116 3.47 8.09 1.10
CA ARG A 116 3.97 7.87 -0.28
C ARG A 116 2.91 8.23 -1.32
N PHE A 117 1.70 7.70 -1.18
CA PHE A 117 0.65 7.96 -2.16
C PHE A 117 0.14 9.40 -2.10
N TYR A 118 0.17 10.02 -0.92
CA TYR A 118 -0.09 11.44 -0.76
C TYR A 118 0.88 12.27 -1.58
N GLY A 119 2.20 12.06 -1.42
CA GLY A 119 3.22 12.74 -2.23
C GLY A 119 3.09 12.50 -3.73
N ARG A 120 2.60 11.31 -4.12
CA ARG A 120 2.39 10.98 -5.53
C ARG A 120 1.21 11.73 -6.16
N MET A 121 0.16 12.04 -5.40
CA MET A 121 -1.13 12.43 -5.99
C MET A 121 -1.72 13.72 -5.45
N ALA A 122 -1.54 14.08 -4.19
CA ALA A 122 -2.23 15.21 -3.56
C ALA A 122 -2.03 16.52 -4.35
N LYS A 123 -3.01 17.43 -4.24
CA LYS A 123 -2.94 18.75 -4.90
C LYS A 123 -2.00 19.73 -4.19
N GLY A 124 -1.67 19.47 -2.93
CA GLY A 124 -0.80 20.30 -2.12
C GLY A 124 -0.33 19.55 -0.88
N ALA A 125 0.74 20.06 -0.27
CA ALA A 125 1.42 19.41 0.84
C ALA A 125 0.55 19.22 2.10
N ASN A 126 -0.31 20.19 2.44
CA ASN A 126 -0.94 20.28 3.77
C ASN A 126 -2.45 20.04 3.79
N ASN A 127 -2.98 19.27 2.84
CA ASN A 127 -4.40 18.95 2.70
C ASN A 127 -4.72 17.51 3.14
N HIS A 128 -4.06 17.08 4.21
CA HIS A 128 -4.31 15.79 4.85
C HIS A 128 -5.69 15.79 5.51
N ASP A 129 -6.36 14.63 5.50
CA ASP A 129 -7.54 14.42 6.32
C ASP A 129 -7.12 14.22 7.78
N GLU A 130 -7.63 15.07 8.67
CA GLU A 130 -7.25 15.07 10.09
C GLU A 130 -7.67 13.79 10.80
N ALA A 131 -8.79 13.16 10.38
CA ALA A 131 -9.19 11.87 10.93
C ALA A 131 -8.19 10.76 10.56
N THR A 132 -7.68 10.78 9.32
CA THR A 132 -6.62 9.87 8.88
C THR A 132 -5.31 10.11 9.64
N LEU A 133 -4.87 11.36 9.81
CA LEU A 133 -3.67 11.67 10.60
C LEU A 133 -3.82 11.25 12.06
N LYS A 134 -5.01 11.43 12.65
CA LYS A 134 -5.31 10.94 13.99
C LYS A 134 -5.16 9.42 14.09
N ALA A 135 -5.74 8.67 13.15
CA ALA A 135 -5.60 7.21 13.11
C ALA A 135 -4.13 6.78 12.99
N ILE A 136 -3.33 7.48 12.18
CA ILE A 136 -1.88 7.26 12.06
C ILE A 136 -1.19 7.49 13.41
N ARG A 137 -1.43 8.62 14.06
CA ARG A 137 -0.81 8.96 15.37
C ARG A 137 -1.14 7.94 16.45
N GLU A 138 -2.39 7.50 16.51
CA GLU A 138 -2.86 6.53 17.52
C GLU A 138 -2.29 5.12 17.31
N ASN A 139 -1.81 4.79 16.10
CA ASN A 139 -1.27 3.48 15.74
C ASN A 139 0.23 3.52 15.38
N ALA A 140 0.91 4.64 15.66
CA ALA A 140 2.31 4.88 15.30
C ALA A 140 3.27 3.79 15.84
N SER A 141 3.07 3.38 17.09
CA SER A 141 3.94 2.39 17.76
C SER A 141 3.91 1.01 17.10
N GLY A 142 2.85 0.67 16.37
CA GLY A 142 2.79 -0.61 15.65
C GLY A 142 3.82 -0.72 14.53
N LEU A 143 4.41 0.39 14.09
CA LEU A 143 5.55 0.38 13.15
C LEU A 143 6.77 -0.37 13.72
N GLU A 144 6.89 -0.54 15.04
CA GLU A 144 7.95 -1.39 15.66
C GLU A 144 7.88 -2.85 15.20
N CYS A 145 6.69 -3.32 14.79
CA CYS A 145 6.51 -4.68 14.27
C CYS A 145 6.91 -4.82 12.79
N VAL A 146 7.24 -3.72 12.10
CA VAL A 146 7.57 -3.71 10.68
C VAL A 146 9.09 -3.78 10.51
N SER A 147 9.56 -4.62 9.59
CA SER A 147 11.00 -4.75 9.36
C SER A 147 11.61 -3.47 8.77
N GLY A 148 12.85 -3.18 9.16
CA GLY A 148 13.58 -1.99 8.71
C GLY A 148 13.72 -1.90 7.19
N GLU A 149 13.83 -3.02 6.48
CA GLU A 149 13.91 -3.04 5.01
C GLU A 149 12.60 -2.60 4.35
N ARG A 150 11.45 -2.99 4.92
CA ARG A 150 10.13 -2.56 4.43
C ARG A 150 9.93 -1.07 4.70
N ILE A 151 10.29 -0.62 5.90
CA ILE A 151 10.26 0.81 6.28
C ILE A 151 11.12 1.62 5.32
N TRP A 152 12.38 1.22 5.13
CA TRP A 152 13.32 1.91 4.24
C TRP A 152 12.82 1.98 2.81
N THR A 153 12.22 0.91 2.31
CA THR A 153 11.67 0.86 0.94
C THR A 153 10.57 1.91 0.74
N GLU A 154 9.69 2.11 1.72
CA GLU A 154 8.64 3.15 1.64
C GLU A 154 9.22 4.55 1.89
N LEU A 155 10.07 4.72 2.90
CA LEU A 155 10.70 5.99 3.22
C LEU A 155 11.50 6.55 2.04
N LYS A 156 12.29 5.70 1.35
CA LYS A 156 13.04 6.10 0.16
C LYS A 156 12.11 6.64 -0.94
N LYS A 157 10.97 6.00 -1.17
CA LYS A 157 9.98 6.45 -2.17
C LYS A 157 9.28 7.76 -1.77
N ILE A 158 9.12 8.01 -0.46
CA ILE A 158 8.59 9.28 0.04
C ILE A 158 9.61 10.40 -0.25
N LEU A 159 10.88 10.16 0.07
CA LEU A 159 11.97 11.13 -0.12
C LEU A 159 12.24 11.45 -1.61
N GLU A 160 12.05 10.48 -2.50
CA GLU A 160 12.16 10.65 -3.96
C GLU A 160 10.89 11.25 -4.60
N GLY A 161 9.81 11.41 -3.83
CA GLY A 161 8.50 11.86 -4.31
C GLY A 161 8.29 13.38 -4.24
N ASN A 162 7.10 13.83 -4.65
CA ASN A 162 6.73 15.25 -4.47
C ASN A 162 6.45 15.54 -3.00
N TYR A 163 6.62 16.81 -2.61
CA TYR A 163 6.38 17.31 -1.24
C TYR A 163 7.24 16.59 -0.19
N ALA A 164 8.39 16.01 -0.55
CA ALA A 164 9.22 15.23 0.35
C ALA A 164 9.53 15.97 1.67
N GLY A 165 9.92 17.25 1.60
CA GLY A 165 10.18 18.08 2.78
C GLY A 165 8.94 18.23 3.68
N ASP A 166 7.81 18.64 3.10
CA ASP A 166 6.56 18.83 3.84
C ASP A 166 6.00 17.51 4.42
N LEU A 167 6.14 16.40 3.68
CA LEU A 167 5.76 15.08 4.16
C LEU A 167 6.65 14.63 5.31
N MET A 168 7.95 14.92 5.24
CA MET A 168 8.84 14.65 6.36
C MET A 168 8.47 15.48 7.60
N LEU A 169 8.08 16.74 7.44
CA LEU A 169 7.52 17.52 8.55
C LEU A 169 6.26 16.87 9.12
N THR A 170 5.32 16.49 8.26
CA THR A 170 4.07 15.84 8.69
C THR A 170 4.34 14.51 9.41
N ILE A 171 5.35 13.76 8.98
CA ILE A 171 5.86 12.54 9.62
C ILE A 171 6.42 12.83 11.02
N VAL A 172 7.19 13.92 11.19
CA VAL A 172 7.69 14.37 12.50
C VAL A 172 6.52 14.75 13.41
N GLU A 173 5.59 15.57 12.93
CA GLU A 173 4.42 16.04 13.68
C GLU A 173 3.46 14.89 14.03
N SER A 174 3.43 13.85 13.20
CA SER A 174 2.68 12.62 13.48
C SER A 174 3.37 11.72 14.52
N GLY A 175 4.57 12.07 14.99
CA GLY A 175 5.27 11.34 16.05
C GLY A 175 5.73 9.94 15.65
N ILE A 176 5.77 9.62 14.35
CA ILE A 176 6.13 8.26 13.90
C ILE A 176 7.65 8.05 13.77
N THR A 177 8.45 9.13 13.83
CA THR A 177 9.90 9.11 13.56
C THR A 177 10.69 8.08 14.40
N PRO A 178 10.43 7.89 15.72
CA PRO A 178 11.19 6.93 16.52
C PRO A 178 11.02 5.48 16.04
N TYR A 179 9.88 5.17 15.40
CA TYR A 179 9.51 3.83 14.98
C TYR A 179 10.00 3.50 13.55
N ILE A 180 10.58 4.47 12.85
CA ILE A 180 11.08 4.30 11.47
C ILE A 180 12.59 4.49 11.36
N GLY A 181 13.31 4.40 12.49
CA GLY A 181 14.77 4.51 12.53
C GLY A 181 15.28 5.94 12.50
N LEU A 182 14.43 6.94 12.76
CA LEU A 182 14.79 8.35 12.87
C LEU A 182 14.75 8.79 14.35
N PRO A 183 15.53 9.82 14.74
CA PRO A 183 15.49 10.32 16.10
C PRO A 183 14.12 10.93 16.46
N LYS A 184 13.79 10.91 17.75
CA LYS A 184 12.56 11.51 18.27
C LYS A 184 12.56 13.03 18.16
N ASP A 185 13.66 13.65 18.56
CA ASP A 185 13.81 15.10 18.60
C ASP A 185 14.48 15.59 17.32
N ILE A 186 13.69 15.78 16.26
CA ILE A 186 14.15 16.35 14.99
C ILE A 186 13.98 17.86 15.03
N LYS A 187 15.05 18.60 14.71
CA LYS A 187 15.01 20.06 14.55
C LYS A 187 14.37 20.43 13.21
N THR A 188 13.05 20.54 13.19
CA THR A 188 12.26 20.87 11.99
C THR A 188 12.66 22.21 11.36
N ASP A 189 13.06 23.20 12.16
CA ASP A 189 13.53 24.51 11.68
C ASP A 189 14.82 24.43 10.85
N GLU A 190 15.67 23.44 11.10
CA GLU A 190 16.89 23.22 10.30
C GLU A 190 16.57 22.45 9.01
N LEU A 191 15.60 21.52 9.07
CA LEU A 191 15.15 20.71 7.93
C LEU A 191 14.60 21.58 6.78
N MET A 192 13.88 22.64 7.11
CA MET A 192 13.20 23.52 6.14
C MET A 192 14.07 24.63 5.55
N ARG A 193 15.34 24.72 5.95
CA ARG A 193 16.29 25.71 5.41
C ARG A 193 16.96 25.29 4.11
N VAL A 194 16.71 24.07 3.65
CA VAL A 194 17.34 23.42 2.49
C VAL A 194 16.36 23.40 1.33
#